data_AF-A0A7C1JJV5-F1
#
_entry.id   AF-A0A7C1JJV5-F1
#
_cell.length_a   1.000
_cell.length_b   1.000
_cell.length_c   1.000
_cell.angle_alpha   90.00
_cell.angle_beta   90.00
_cell.angle_gamma   90.00
#
_symmetry.space_group_name_H-M   'P 1'
#
loop_
_entity.id
_entity.type
_entity.pdbx_description
1 polymer ?
#
loop_
_entity_poly.entity_id
_entity_poly.type
_entity_poly.pdbx_seq_one_letter_code
_entity_poly.pdbx_strand_id
1 'polypeptide(L)' 'MTPEEALKRQIELYRAMTGEQRLKIALDLHEFACNIAREGIRRQYPDATAEQVEAHLRRRIELSRQVVDGARHEDPQ' A
#
# COMPACT_ATOMS: atom_id res chain seq x y z
N MET A 1 -19.54 -13.66 -19.74
CA MET A 1 -18.19 -13.09 -19.70
C MET A 1 -17.27 -14.19 -19.21
N THR A 2 -16.30 -14.60 -20.01
CA THR A 2 -15.26 -15.55 -19.58
C THR A 2 -14.21 -14.83 -18.70
N PRO A 3 -13.38 -15.56 -17.93
CA PRO A 3 -12.28 -14.96 -17.18
C PRO A 3 -11.34 -14.12 -18.06
N GLU A 4 -11.06 -14.56 -19.28
CA GLU A 4 -10.21 -13.84 -20.24
C GLU A 4 -10.86 -12.53 -20.70
N GLU A 5 -12.17 -12.54 -20.95
CA GLU A 5 -12.92 -11.34 -21.31
C GLU A 5 -12.96 -10.34 -20.15
N ALA A 6 -13.12 -10.82 -18.90
CA ALA A 6 -13.09 -9.98 -17.71
C ALA A 6 -11.71 -9.33 -17.49
N LEU A 7 -10.63 -10.10 -17.65
CA LEU A 7 -9.27 -9.59 -17.55
C LEU A 7 -8.97 -8.55 -18.64
N LYS A 8 -9.34 -8.82 -19.89
CA LYS A 8 -9.18 -7.87 -20.99
C LYS A 8 -9.90 -6.56 -20.69
N ARG A 9 -11.14 -6.65 -20.20
CA ARG A 9 -11.93 -5.47 -19.83
C ARG A 9 -11.28 -4.69 -18.69
N GLN A 10 -10.75 -5.37 -17.69
CA GLN A 10 -10.03 -4.74 -16.59
C GLN A 10 -8.78 -3.97 -17.06
N ILE A 11 -7.99 -4.56 -17.97
CA ILE A 11 -6.80 -3.92 -18.55
C ILE A 11 -7.20 -2.66 -19.34
N GLU A 12 -8.27 -2.72 -20.14
CA GLU A 12 -8.79 -1.56 -20.87
C GLU A 12 -9.18 -0.43 -19.93
N LEU A 13 -9.87 -0.74 -18.83
CA LEU A 13 -10.25 0.25 -17.81
C LEU A 13 -9.01 0.91 -17.19
N TYR A 14 -7.98 0.14 -16.82
CA TYR A 14 -6.75 0.69 -16.25
C TYR A 14 -5.99 1.58 -17.24
N ARG A 15 -5.96 1.21 -18.53
CA ARG A 15 -5.34 2.03 -19.58
C ARG A 15 -6.09 3.34 -19.82
N ALA A 16 -7.40 3.33 -19.69
CA ALA A 16 -8.25 4.51 -19.86
C ALA A 16 -8.19 5.49 -18.67
N MET A 17 -7.62 5.09 -17.54
CA MET A 17 -7.54 5.97 -16.37
C MET A 17 -6.63 7.18 -16.62
N THR A 18 -7.06 8.34 -16.12
CA THR A 18 -6.20 9.53 -16.05
C THR A 18 -5.11 9.35 -14.98
N GLY A 19 -4.10 10.21 -15.01
CA GLY A 19 -3.08 10.25 -13.95
C GLY A 19 -3.69 10.53 -12.57
N GLU A 20 -4.68 11.42 -12.50
CA GLU A 20 -5.39 11.78 -11.25
C GLU A 20 -6.17 10.60 -10.69
N GLN A 21 -6.87 9.84 -11.55
CA GLN A 21 -7.60 8.64 -11.14
C GLN A 21 -6.65 7.57 -10.57
N ARG A 22 -5.50 7.35 -11.23
CA ARG A 22 -4.47 6.44 -10.72
C ARG A 22 -3.92 6.92 -9.38
N LEU A 23 -3.62 8.22 -9.26
CA LEU A 23 -3.11 8.80 -8.01
C LEU A 23 -4.12 8.64 -6.88
N LYS A 24 -5.40 8.91 -7.13
CA LYS A 24 -6.46 8.70 -6.15
C LYS A 24 -6.49 7.25 -5.66
N ILE A 25 -6.49 6.27 -6.56
CA ILE A 25 -6.48 4.84 -6.18
C ILE A 25 -5.26 4.52 -5.31
N ALA A 26 -4.08 5.03 -5.66
CA ALA A 26 -2.86 4.79 -4.90
C ALA A 26 -2.93 5.38 -3.49
N LEU A 27 -3.46 6.60 -3.34
CA LEU A 27 -3.65 7.26 -2.05
C LEU A 27 -4.69 6.54 -1.19
N ASP A 28 -5.83 6.17 -1.77
CA ASP A 28 -6.88 5.41 -1.08
C ASP A 28 -6.35 4.05 -0.59
N LEU A 29 -5.56 3.35 -1.42
CA LEU A 29 -4.93 2.09 -1.06
C LEU A 29 -3.90 2.26 0.07
N HIS A 30 -3.11 3.33 0.03
CA HIS A 30 -2.16 3.64 1.09
C HIS A 30 -2.85 3.88 2.44
N GLU A 31 -3.93 4.66 2.44
CA GLU A 31 -4.73 4.91 3.65
C GLU A 31 -5.33 3.60 4.19
N PHE A 32 -5.91 2.78 3.32
CA PHE A 32 -6.46 1.49 3.70
C PHE A 32 -5.41 0.55 4.30
N ALA A 33 -4.23 0.47 3.69
CA ALA A 33 -3.11 -0.32 4.22
C ALA A 33 -2.65 0.18 5.60
N CYS A 34 -2.59 1.50 5.79
CA CYS A 34 -2.29 2.09 7.10
C CYS A 34 -3.34 1.70 8.16
N ASN A 35 -4.63 1.68 7.80
CA ASN A 35 -5.70 1.28 8.72
C ASN A 35 -5.58 -0.18 9.14
N ILE A 36 -5.32 -1.10 8.19
CA ILE A 36 -5.05 -2.50 8.53
C ILE A 36 -3.84 -2.61 9.45
N ALA A 37 -2.76 -1.88 9.15
CA ALA A 37 -1.56 -1.91 9.95
C ALA A 37 -1.81 -1.41 11.39
N ARG A 38 -2.62 -0.36 11.58
CA ARG A 38 -3.05 0.12 12.90
C ARG A 38 -3.78 -0.96 13.70
N GLU A 39 -4.74 -1.65 13.09
CA GLU A 39 -5.44 -2.74 13.78
C GLU A 39 -4.50 -3.88 14.17
N GLY A 40 -3.57 -4.24 13.28
CA GLY A 40 -2.52 -5.20 13.60
C GLY A 40 -1.63 -4.76 14.76
N ILE A 41 -1.26 -3.47 14.81
CA ILE A 41 -0.45 -2.90 15.89
C ILE A 41 -1.22 -2.90 17.21
N ARG A 42 -2.49 -2.46 17.24
CA ARG A 42 -3.33 -2.51 18.45
C ARG A 42 -3.47 -3.92 18.99
N ARG A 43 -3.57 -4.92 18.10
CA ARG A 43 -3.60 -6.33 18.51
C ARG A 43 -2.26 -6.81 19.09
N GLN A 44 -1.13 -6.30 18.58
CA GLN A 44 0.21 -6.64 19.09
C GLN A 44 0.54 -5.90 20.40
N TYR A 45 -0.01 -4.70 20.58
CA TYR A 45 0.20 -3.84 21.74
C TYR A 45 -1.15 -3.36 22.30
N PRO A 46 -1.87 -4.21 23.06
CA PRO A 46 -3.23 -3.90 23.52
C PRO A 46 -3.34 -2.64 24.37
N ASP A 47 -2.29 -2.31 25.12
CA ASP A 47 -2.24 -1.16 26.03
C ASP A 47 -1.64 0.11 25.39
N ALA A 48 -1.32 0.06 24.08
CA ALA A 48 -0.71 1.20 23.40
C ALA A 48 -1.69 2.37 23.27
N THR A 49 -1.22 3.58 23.55
CA THR A 49 -1.96 4.81 23.22
C THR A 49 -2.05 5.01 21.71
N ALA A 50 -2.95 5.89 21.27
CA ALA A 50 -3.07 6.24 19.86
C ALA A 50 -1.74 6.77 19.29
N GLU A 51 -1.01 7.58 20.05
CA GLU A 51 0.29 8.12 19.64
C GLU A 51 1.35 7.04 19.50
N GLN A 52 1.34 6.04 20.39
CA GLN A 52 2.25 4.90 20.32
C GLN A 52 1.95 4.03 19.10
N VAL A 53 0.67 3.79 18.79
CA VAL A 53 0.25 3.09 17.57
C VAL A 53 0.75 3.81 16.32
N GLU A 54 0.62 5.13 16.25
CA GLU A 54 1.16 5.91 15.12
C GLU A 54 2.69 5.88 15.05
N ALA A 55 3.38 5.89 16.18
CA ALA A 55 4.85 5.76 16.22
C ALA A 55 5.31 4.41 15.66
N HIS A 56 4.64 3.31 16.03
CA HIS A 56 4.88 1.99 15.47
C HIS A 56 4.58 1.95 13.96
N LEU A 57 3.48 2.55 13.52
CA LEU A 57 3.12 2.62 12.11
C LEU A 57 4.19 3.36 11.29
N ARG A 58 4.62 4.54 11.73
CA ARG A 58 5.69 5.30 11.07
C ARG A 58 6.98 4.50 10.97
N ARG A 59 7.36 3.79 12.04
CA ARG A 59 8.55 2.94 12.03
C ARG A 59 8.45 1.82 10.99
N ARG A 60 7.28 1.18 10.84
CA ARG A 60 7.06 0.14 9.82
C ARG A 60 7.16 0.70 8.40
N ILE A 61 6.58 1.88 8.15
CA ILE A 61 6.65 2.54 6.84
C ILE A 61 8.12 2.89 6.51
N GLU A 62 8.87 3.43 7.46
CA GLU A 62 10.29 3.76 7.27
C GLU A 62 11.12 2.53 6.90
N LEU A 63 10.91 1.41 7.58
CA LEU A 63 11.59 0.15 7.26
C LEU A 63 11.24 -0.34 5.84
N SER A 64 9.98 -0.19 5.42
CA SER A 64 9.57 -0.57 4.06
C SER A 64 10.25 0.28 2.98
N ARG A 65 10.47 1.57 3.25
CA ARG A 65 11.21 2.45 2.33
C ARG A 65 12.65 2.00 2.15
N GLN A 66 13.33 1.65 3.25
CA GLN A 66 14.72 1.16 3.22
C GLN A 66 14.86 -0.14 2.44
N VAL A 67 13.89 -1.06 2.54
CA VAL A 67 13.86 -2.30 1.78
C VAL A 67 13.66 -2.03 0.28
N VAL A 68 12.75 -1.12 -0.08
CA VAL A 68 12.50 -0.76 -1.48
C VAL A 68 13.72 -0.09 -2.11
N ASP A 69 14.38 0.80 -1.38
CA ASP A 69 15.58 1.48 -1.86
C ASP A 69 16.77 0.52 -1.99
N GLY A 70 16.91 -0.45 -1.08
CA GLY A 70 17.87 -1.54 -1.20
C GLY A 70 17.62 -2.41 -2.44
N ALA A 71 16.36 -2.81 -2.69
CA ALA A 71 15.99 -3.61 -3.84
C ALA A 71 16.21 -2.90 -5.19
N ARG A 72 16.06 -1.57 -5.25
CA ARG A 72 16.36 -0.77 -6.46
C ARG A 72 17.85 -0.65 -6.77
N HIS A 73 18.73 -0.87 -5.78
CA HIS A 73 20.17 -0.84 -5.97
C HIS A 73 20.75 -2.20 -6.39
N GLU A 74 19.98 -3.29 -6.30
CA GLU A 74 20.42 -4.64 -6.63
C GLU A 74 20.04 -5.12 -8.04
N ASP A 75 19.31 -4.33 -8.84
CA ASP A 75 19.07 -4.62 -10.26
C ASP A 75 20.29 -4.20 -11.11
N PRO A 76 21.12 -5.14 -11.62
CA PRO A 76 22.13 -4.82 -12.62
C PRO A 76 21.44 -4.79 -14.00
N GLN A 77 21.72 -3.74 -14.78
CA GLN A 77 21.39 -3.72 -16.22
C GLN A 77 22.01 -4.90 -16.98
#